data_AF-A0A967X928-F1
#
_entry.id   AF-A0A967X928-F1
#
_cell.length_a   1.000
_cell.length_b   1.000
_cell.length_c   1.000
_cell.angle_alpha   90.00
_cell.angle_beta   90.00
_cell.angle_gamma   90.00
#
_symmetry.space_group_name_H-M   'P 1'
#
loop_
_entity.id
_entity.type
_entity.pdbx_description
1 polymer ?
#
loop_
_entity_poly.entity_id
_entity_poly.type
_entity_poly.pdbx_seq_one_letter_code
_entity_poly.pdbx_strand_id
1 'polypeptide(L)'
;ENVAEMFSAGIVTLVTDVLKMAGFALVLFLVDARLALFSFLVVPVLAVVAVIFRFKVRQAYRLVRVRIARINAYIQENVTGMKVVQLFTREERNFRDFESMNADHRDAWLQSIRYDSALFSVVELAQNLTVAIIIWKATGVASVGTIYLFIDLLRRFFMPLRDLSAKYSVMQSSMASSERIFQLLDTEPAVQDRPGAIPFSPSAAPGRRGRVEFENVWFAYAGDQGEQTDW
;
A
#
# COMPACT_ATOMS: atom_id res chain seq x y z
N GLU A 1 -12.06 -4.61 4.18
CA GLU A 1 -11.84 -3.38 3.39
C GLU A 1 -10.76 -3.57 2.33
N ASN A 2 -9.49 -3.81 2.70
CA ASN A 2 -8.38 -4.03 1.74
C ASN A 2 -8.67 -5.10 0.66
N VAL A 3 -9.35 -6.20 1.00
CA VAL A 3 -9.72 -7.25 0.04
C VAL A 3 -10.73 -6.73 -0.99
N ALA A 4 -11.72 -5.95 -0.56
CA ALA A 4 -12.72 -5.36 -1.46
C ALA A 4 -12.10 -4.30 -2.39
N GLU A 5 -11.15 -3.50 -1.89
CA GLU A 5 -10.43 -2.50 -2.68
C GLU A 5 -9.58 -3.15 -3.80
N MET A 6 -8.98 -4.32 -3.53
CA MET A 6 -8.26 -5.10 -4.54
C MET A 6 -9.16 -5.55 -5.69
N PHE A 7 -10.36 -6.05 -5.38
CA PHE A 7 -11.30 -6.55 -6.39
C PHE A 7 -12.02 -5.43 -7.13
N SER A 8 -12.36 -4.33 -6.45
CA SER A 8 -13.15 -3.25 -7.04
C SER A 8 -12.33 -2.29 -7.89
N ALA A 9 -11.13 -1.89 -7.43
CA ALA A 9 -10.32 -0.88 -8.10
C ALA A 9 -8.93 -1.38 -8.53
N GLY A 10 -8.29 -2.26 -7.76
CA GLY A 10 -6.93 -2.71 -8.03
C GLY A 10 -6.79 -3.56 -9.30
N ILE A 11 -7.44 -4.72 -9.32
CA ILE A 11 -7.27 -5.73 -10.39
C ILE A 11 -7.91 -5.27 -11.70
N VAL A 12 -9.15 -4.74 -11.64
CA VAL A 12 -9.88 -4.31 -12.85
C VAL A 12 -9.11 -3.22 -13.59
N THR A 13 -8.55 -2.24 -12.87
CA THR A 13 -7.78 -1.18 -13.50
C THR A 13 -6.42 -1.67 -13.99
N LEU A 14 -5.74 -2.60 -13.29
CA LEU A 14 -4.52 -3.24 -13.77
C LEU A 14 -4.74 -3.96 -15.10
N VAL A 15 -5.76 -4.81 -15.17
CA VAL A 15 -6.10 -5.57 -16.39
C VAL A 15 -6.46 -4.60 -17.52
N THR A 16 -7.28 -3.58 -17.22
CA THR A 16 -7.66 -2.56 -18.19
C THR A 16 -6.44 -1.80 -18.73
N ASP A 17 -5.49 -1.45 -17.86
CA ASP A 17 -4.28 -0.73 -18.24
C ASP A 17 -3.36 -1.57 -19.11
N VAL A 18 -3.16 -2.85 -18.76
CA VAL A 18 -2.36 -3.78 -19.56
C VAL A 18 -3.00 -3.99 -20.93
N LEU A 19 -4.32 -4.19 -20.99
CA LEU A 19 -5.06 -4.33 -22.24
C LEU A 19 -4.98 -3.06 -23.10
N LYS A 20 -5.12 -1.86 -22.50
CA LYS A 20 -4.95 -0.59 -23.20
C LYS A 20 -3.53 -0.42 -23.74
N MET A 21 -2.51 -0.71 -22.94
CA MET A 21 -1.11 -0.63 -23.37
C MET A 21 -0.83 -1.60 -24.52
N ALA A 22 -1.30 -2.84 -24.42
CA ALA A 22 -1.18 -3.83 -25.49
C ALA A 22 -1.92 -3.39 -26.75
N GLY A 23 -3.13 -2.85 -26.61
CA GLY A 23 -3.93 -2.32 -27.72
C GLY A 23 -3.26 -1.14 -28.42
N PHE A 24 -2.76 -0.15 -27.67
CA PHE A 24 -2.03 0.98 -28.25
C PHE A 24 -0.73 0.54 -28.91
N ALA A 25 0.03 -0.37 -28.29
CA ALA A 25 1.23 -0.94 -28.90
C ALA A 25 0.90 -1.61 -30.24
N LEU A 26 -0.13 -2.46 -30.27
CA LEU A 26 -0.58 -3.15 -31.47
C LEU A 26 -0.98 -2.17 -32.57
N VAL A 27 -1.79 -1.15 -32.26
CA VAL A 27 -2.16 -0.12 -33.23
C VAL A 27 -0.94 0.64 -33.74
N LEU A 28 0.02 1.00 -32.89
CA LEU A 28 1.25 1.68 -33.32
C LEU A 28 2.06 0.82 -34.31
N PHE A 29 2.20 -0.49 -34.05
CA PHE A 29 2.88 -1.42 -34.96
C PHE A 29 2.12 -1.62 -36.28
N LEU A 30 0.78 -1.60 -36.25
CA LEU A 30 -0.05 -1.70 -37.46
C LEU A 30 0.02 -0.43 -38.33
N VAL A 31 0.16 0.75 -37.71
CA VAL A 31 0.28 2.02 -38.43
C VAL A 31 1.63 2.14 -39.11
N ASP A 32 2.72 1.97 -38.35
CA ASP A 32 4.08 1.96 -38.89
C ASP A 32 5.02 1.22 -37.93
N ALA A 33 5.41 0.01 -38.31
CA ALA A 33 6.29 -0.84 -37.51
C ALA A 33 7.70 -0.25 -37.31
N ARG A 34 8.21 0.55 -38.26
CA ARG A 34 9.56 1.16 -38.14
C ARG A 34 9.52 2.30 -37.13
N LEU A 35 8.54 3.20 -37.25
CA LEU A 35 8.34 4.30 -36.28
C LEU A 35 8.04 3.76 -34.89
N ALA A 36 7.25 2.68 -34.78
CA ALA A 36 6.98 2.00 -33.53
C ALA A 36 8.27 1.50 -32.89
N LEU A 37 9.11 0.77 -33.62
CA LEU A 37 10.35 0.21 -33.09
C LEU A 37 11.29 1.30 -32.53
N PHE A 38 11.46 2.42 -33.24
CA PHE A 38 12.26 3.54 -32.75
C PHE A 38 11.67 4.18 -31.48
N SER A 39 10.35 4.31 -31.42
CA SER A 39 9.66 4.90 -30.28
C SER A 39 9.73 4.00 -29.05
N PHE A 40 9.60 2.68 -29.25
CA PHE A 40 9.70 1.69 -28.19
C PHE A 40 11.12 1.53 -27.65
N LEU A 41 12.16 2.04 -28.31
CA LEU A 41 13.53 2.05 -27.78
C LEU A 41 13.66 2.88 -26.48
N VAL A 42 12.82 3.90 -26.32
CA VAL A 42 12.79 4.74 -25.11
C VAL A 42 12.13 4.00 -23.93
N VAL A 43 11.24 3.04 -24.22
CA VAL A 43 10.41 2.36 -23.20
C VAL A 43 11.26 1.54 -22.21
N PRO A 44 12.23 0.69 -22.61
CA PRO A 44 13.07 -0.04 -21.66
C PRO A 44 13.85 0.88 -20.73
N VAL A 45 14.44 1.95 -21.27
CA VAL A 45 15.20 2.95 -20.48
C VAL A 45 14.29 3.62 -19.47
N LEU A 46 13.11 4.06 -19.91
CA LEU A 46 12.11 4.65 -19.04
C LEU A 46 11.65 3.68 -17.96
N ALA A 47 11.40 2.40 -18.30
CA ALA A 47 10.96 1.40 -17.35
C ALA A 47 12.00 1.17 -16.23
N VAL A 48 13.29 1.08 -16.59
CA VAL A 48 14.38 0.93 -15.59
C VAL A 48 14.43 2.15 -14.66
N VAL A 49 14.44 3.36 -15.21
CA VAL A 49 14.49 4.58 -14.39
C VAL A 49 13.24 4.70 -13.52
N ALA A 50 12.06 4.43 -14.07
CA ALA A 50 10.81 4.44 -13.33
C ALA A 50 10.84 3.46 -12.16
N VAL A 51 11.30 2.23 -12.35
CA VAL A 51 11.44 1.24 -11.26
C VAL A 51 12.37 1.74 -10.15
N ILE A 52 13.50 2.35 -10.50
CA ILE A 52 14.45 2.91 -9.52
C ILE A 52 13.79 4.03 -8.70
N PHE A 53 13.14 4.99 -9.36
CA PHE A 53 12.48 6.11 -8.68
C PHE A 53 11.29 5.63 -7.84
N ARG A 54 10.53 4.65 -8.32
CA ARG A 54 9.45 4.01 -7.55
C ARG A 54 9.94 3.42 -6.24
N PHE A 55 11.08 2.74 -6.27
CA PHE A 55 11.67 2.19 -5.06
C PHE A 55 12.01 3.30 -4.05
N LYS A 56 12.59 4.41 -4.52
CA LYS A 56 12.90 5.58 -3.68
C LYS A 56 11.64 6.25 -3.10
N VAL A 57 10.60 6.43 -3.91
CA VAL A 57 9.29 6.94 -3.46
C VAL A 57 8.73 6.05 -2.35
N ARG A 58 8.73 4.72 -2.56
CA ARG A 58 8.22 3.76 -1.56
C ARG A 58 9.00 3.83 -0.24
N GLN A 59 10.33 3.98 -0.30
CA GLN A 59 11.17 4.14 0.89
C GLN A 59 10.89 5.46 1.62
N ALA A 60 10.73 6.56 0.90
CA ALA A 60 10.39 7.85 1.50
C ALA A 60 9.01 7.83 2.18
N TYR A 61 8.00 7.24 1.53
CA TYR A 61 6.69 7.02 2.16
C TYR A 61 6.74 6.13 3.41
N ARG A 62 7.64 5.13 3.44
CA ARG A 62 7.85 4.33 4.66
C ARG A 62 8.38 5.21 5.79
N LEU A 63 9.32 6.11 5.51
CA LEU A 63 9.84 7.05 6.50
C LEU A 63 8.75 7.98 7.01
N VAL A 64 7.93 8.56 6.12
CA VAL A 64 6.76 9.38 6.48
C VAL A 64 5.86 8.66 7.49
N ARG A 65 5.55 7.38 7.22
CA ARG A 65 4.72 6.53 8.11
C ARG A 65 5.36 6.29 9.48
N VAL A 66 6.67 6.06 9.53
CA VAL A 66 7.39 5.90 10.81
C VAL A 66 7.37 7.19 11.60
N ARG A 67 7.58 8.35 10.95
CA ARG A 67 7.59 9.66 11.62
C ARG A 67 6.22 10.05 12.18
N ILE A 68 5.13 9.82 11.42
CA ILE A 68 3.78 10.09 11.95
C ILE A 68 3.39 9.15 13.08
N ALA A 69 3.80 7.88 13.04
CA ALA A 69 3.56 6.96 14.15
C ALA A 69 4.27 7.41 15.43
N ARG A 70 5.52 7.91 15.31
CA ARG A 70 6.26 8.48 16.44
C ARG A 70 5.57 9.72 17.01
N ILE A 71 5.08 10.61 16.15
CA ILE A 71 4.29 11.78 16.58
C ILE A 71 3.03 11.35 17.33
N ASN A 72 2.27 10.38 16.79
CA ASN A 72 1.05 9.90 17.42
C ASN A 72 1.32 9.27 18.79
N ALA A 73 2.36 8.44 18.91
CA ALA A 73 2.76 7.86 20.18
C ALA A 73 3.15 8.93 21.20
N TYR A 74 3.92 9.93 20.76
CA TYR A 74 4.33 11.04 21.63
C TYR A 74 3.14 11.88 22.10
N ILE A 75 2.20 12.21 21.19
CA ILE A 75 0.97 12.92 21.55
C ILE A 75 0.17 12.08 22.55
N GLN A 76 0.01 10.78 22.31
CA GLN A 76 -0.73 9.89 23.20
C GLN A 76 -0.14 9.87 24.60
N GLU A 77 1.18 9.71 24.73
CA GLU A 77 1.88 9.74 26.01
C GLU A 77 1.68 11.09 26.74
N ASN A 78 1.81 12.21 26.02
CA ASN A 78 1.67 13.55 26.59
C ASN A 78 0.23 13.88 26.99
N VAL A 79 -0.77 13.47 26.20
CA VAL A 79 -2.18 13.71 26.49
C VAL A 79 -2.63 12.85 27.66
N THR A 80 -2.27 11.57 27.70
CA THR A 80 -2.56 10.68 28.83
C THR A 80 -1.83 11.13 30.10
N GLY A 81 -0.58 11.58 29.97
CA GLY A 81 0.28 12.06 31.05
C GLY A 81 0.19 13.56 31.35
N MET A 82 -0.81 14.28 30.84
CA MET A 82 -0.84 15.76 30.87
C MET A 82 -0.68 16.34 32.28
N LYS A 83 -1.32 15.70 33.28
CA LYS A 83 -1.16 16.10 34.69
C LYS A 83 0.30 16.05 35.14
N VAL A 84 1.04 15.02 34.75
CA VAL A 84 2.46 14.87 35.08
C VAL A 84 3.26 15.97 34.39
N VAL A 85 3.00 16.24 33.11
CA VAL A 85 3.68 17.32 32.37
C VAL A 85 3.49 18.68 33.06
N GLN A 86 2.27 19.00 33.49
CA GLN A 86 1.95 20.25 34.20
C GLN A 86 2.55 20.32 35.60
N LEU A 87 2.51 19.22 36.36
CA LEU A 87 3.11 19.14 37.71
C LEU A 87 4.61 19.43 37.70
N PHE A 88 5.30 19.07 36.62
CA PHE A 88 6.73 19.34 36.42
C PHE A 88 7.00 20.58 35.56
N THR A 89 5.97 21.33 35.14
CA THR A 89 6.07 22.54 34.28
C THR A 89 6.92 22.30 33.02
N ARG A 90 6.66 21.17 32.34
CA ARG A 90 7.44 20.70 31.18
C ARG A 90 6.81 21.00 29.83
N GLU A 91 5.70 21.74 29.78
CA GLU A 91 4.93 22.01 28.56
C GLU A 91 5.80 22.55 27.42
N GLU A 92 6.61 23.58 27.70
CA GLU A 92 7.48 24.22 26.70
C GLU A 92 8.60 23.28 26.19
N ARG A 93 9.14 22.43 27.08
CA ARG A 93 10.13 21.42 26.66
C ARG A 93 9.47 20.39 25.77
N ASN A 94 8.31 19.88 26.18
CA ASN A 94 7.60 18.84 25.45
C ASN A 94 7.07 19.35 24.09
N PHE A 95 6.72 20.64 24.00
CA PHE A 95 6.35 21.30 22.75
C PHE A 95 7.55 21.41 21.78
N ARG A 96 8.74 21.79 22.27
CA ARG A 96 9.96 21.80 21.44
C ARG A 96 10.34 20.41 20.93
N ASP A 97 10.20 19.39 21.77
CA ASP A 97 10.44 18.00 21.38
C ASP A 97 9.43 17.57 20.27
N PHE A 98 8.15 17.95 20.42
CA PHE A 98 7.13 17.77 19.37
C PHE A 98 7.49 18.50 18.08
N GLU A 99 7.92 19.76 18.16
CA GLU A 99 8.29 20.58 17.01
C GLU A 99 9.43 19.94 16.21
N SER A 100 10.45 19.42 16.89
CA SER A 100 11.54 18.67 16.25
C SER A 100 11.04 17.42 15.52
N MET A 101 10.17 16.62 16.15
CA MET A 101 9.58 15.44 15.49
C MET A 101 8.69 15.80 14.31
N ASN A 102 7.96 16.92 14.41
CA ASN A 102 7.12 17.43 13.34
C ASN A 102 7.97 17.95 12.16
N ALA A 103 9.11 18.58 12.42
CA ALA A 103 10.07 18.95 11.39
C ALA A 103 10.65 17.71 10.67
N ASP A 104 11.02 16.67 11.42
CA ASP A 104 11.45 15.38 10.83
C ASP A 104 10.36 14.76 9.93
N HIS A 105 9.09 14.86 10.34
CA HIS A 105 7.97 14.38 9.53
C HIS A 105 7.78 15.22 8.26
N ARG A 106 7.84 16.54 8.37
CA ARG A 106 7.81 17.47 7.23
C ARG A 106 8.92 17.15 6.23
N ASP A 107 10.14 16.96 6.71
CA ASP A 107 11.30 16.73 5.84
C ASP A 107 11.22 15.36 5.14
N ALA A 108 10.71 14.32 5.82
CA ALA A 108 10.39 13.04 5.20
C ALA A 108 9.30 13.18 4.12
N TRP A 109 8.29 14.02 4.36
CA TRP A 109 7.22 14.30 3.39
C TRP A 109 7.76 15.03 2.16
N LEU A 110 8.58 16.06 2.36
CA LEU A 110 9.25 16.79 1.28
C LEU A 110 10.16 15.87 0.46
N GLN A 111 10.87 14.94 1.10
CA GLN A 111 11.66 13.93 0.39
C GLN A 111 10.79 13.03 -0.49
N SER A 112 9.62 12.61 0.00
CA SER A 112 8.66 11.84 -0.78
C SER A 112 8.18 12.60 -2.02
N ILE A 113 7.80 13.87 -1.84
CA ILE A 113 7.39 14.75 -2.94
C ILE A 113 8.52 14.91 -3.96
N ARG A 114 9.76 15.13 -3.52
CA ARG A 114 10.91 15.27 -4.44
C ARG A 114 11.10 14.05 -5.33
N TYR A 115 11.01 12.84 -4.78
CA TYR A 115 11.13 11.62 -5.58
C TYR A 115 9.93 11.41 -6.51
N ASP A 116 8.73 11.76 -6.06
CA ASP A 116 7.53 11.67 -6.89
C ASP A 116 7.62 12.66 -8.06
N SER A 117 7.89 13.94 -7.80
CA SER A 117 8.09 14.95 -8.85
C SER A 117 9.20 14.57 -9.83
N ALA A 118 10.32 14.02 -9.35
CA ALA A 118 11.40 13.58 -10.23
C ALA A 118 10.97 12.43 -11.16
N LEU A 119 10.12 11.51 -10.69
CA LEU A 119 9.54 10.48 -11.54
C LEU A 119 8.68 11.10 -12.65
N PHE A 120 7.81 12.06 -12.31
CA PHE A 120 7.01 12.79 -13.29
C PHE A 120 7.89 13.45 -14.37
N SER A 121 8.94 14.16 -13.96
CA SER A 121 9.86 14.83 -14.88
C SER A 121 10.57 13.83 -15.81
N VAL A 122 10.96 12.66 -15.31
CA VAL A 122 11.58 11.61 -16.14
C VAL A 122 10.59 11.07 -17.19
N VAL A 123 9.34 10.82 -16.81
CA VAL A 123 8.32 10.34 -17.77
C VAL A 123 8.06 11.40 -18.86
N GLU A 124 7.92 12.67 -18.46
CA GLU A 124 7.71 13.77 -19.40
C GLU A 124 8.88 13.95 -20.36
N LEU A 125 10.12 13.86 -19.86
CA LEU A 125 11.32 13.91 -20.68
C LEU A 125 11.37 12.75 -21.68
N ALA A 126 11.01 11.53 -21.27
CA ALA A 126 10.93 10.38 -22.16
C ALA A 126 9.83 10.55 -23.23
N GLN A 127 8.68 11.11 -22.87
CA GLN A 127 7.62 11.45 -23.82
C GLN A 127 8.12 12.45 -24.87
N ASN A 128 8.75 13.55 -24.44
CA ASN A 128 9.27 14.58 -25.33
C ASN A 128 10.40 14.05 -26.24
N LEU A 129 11.29 13.21 -25.72
CA LEU A 129 12.30 12.51 -26.51
C LEU A 129 11.66 11.62 -27.57
N THR A 130 10.61 10.88 -27.21
CA THR A 130 9.93 10.00 -28.16
C THR A 130 9.26 10.81 -29.28
N VAL A 131 8.61 11.92 -28.94
CA VAL A 131 8.04 12.85 -29.93
C VAL A 131 9.12 13.41 -30.85
N ALA A 132 10.28 13.81 -30.31
CA ALA A 132 11.40 14.30 -31.11
C ALA A 132 11.91 13.24 -32.10
N ILE A 133 12.04 11.98 -31.66
CA ILE A 133 12.43 10.85 -32.51
C ILE A 133 11.41 10.64 -33.64
N ILE A 134 10.12 10.68 -33.32
CA ILE A 134 9.03 10.54 -34.32
C ILE A 134 9.13 11.66 -35.35
N ILE A 135 9.21 12.92 -34.92
CA ILE A 135 9.29 14.06 -35.85
C ILE A 135 10.52 13.90 -36.75
N TRP A 136 11.68 13.59 -36.18
CA TRP A 136 12.91 13.42 -36.97
C TRP A 136 12.82 12.30 -38.01
N LYS A 137 12.19 11.17 -37.68
CA LYS A 137 12.06 10.01 -38.58
C LYS A 137 10.90 10.09 -39.56
N ALA A 138 9.80 10.75 -39.17
CA ALA A 138 8.57 10.79 -39.94
C ALA A 138 8.49 11.99 -40.90
N THR A 139 9.32 13.03 -40.69
CA THR A 139 9.36 14.21 -41.57
C THR A 139 9.73 13.80 -43.00
N GLY A 140 8.85 14.09 -43.96
CA GLY A 140 9.05 13.77 -45.37
C GLY A 140 8.72 12.31 -45.77
N VAL A 141 8.34 11.47 -44.80
CA VAL A 141 8.02 10.05 -45.03
C VAL A 141 6.56 9.73 -44.69
N ALA A 142 6.03 10.30 -43.60
CA ALA A 142 4.68 10.05 -43.13
C ALA A 142 3.78 11.28 -43.29
N SER A 143 2.47 11.05 -43.37
CA SER A 143 1.48 12.14 -43.41
C SER A 143 1.42 12.86 -42.05
N VAL A 144 1.03 14.14 -42.07
CA VAL A 144 0.81 14.92 -40.83
C VAL A 144 -0.20 14.24 -39.91
N GLY A 145 -1.25 13.63 -40.49
CA GLY A 145 -2.25 12.87 -39.73
C GLY A 145 -1.65 11.64 -39.05
N THR A 146 -0.73 10.94 -39.71
CA THR A 146 0.00 9.80 -39.13
C THR A 146 0.85 10.25 -37.95
N ILE A 147 1.60 11.35 -38.09
CA ILE A 147 2.45 11.90 -37.01
C ILE A 147 1.60 12.29 -35.80
N TYR A 148 0.50 13.00 -36.02
CA TYR A 148 -0.44 13.38 -34.96
C TYR A 148 -1.01 12.16 -34.24
N LEU A 149 -1.52 11.17 -34.99
CA LEU A 149 -2.07 9.93 -34.44
C LEU A 149 -1.02 9.14 -33.64
N PHE A 150 0.22 9.09 -34.12
CA PHE A 150 1.32 8.44 -33.40
C PHE A 150 1.60 9.12 -32.06
N ILE A 151 1.70 10.45 -32.04
CA ILE A 151 1.95 11.23 -30.81
C ILE A 151 0.81 11.03 -29.80
N ASP A 152 -0.45 11.06 -30.23
CA ASP A 152 -1.61 10.85 -29.35
C ASP A 152 -1.64 9.44 -28.75
N LEU A 153 -1.55 8.40 -29.60
CA LEU A 153 -1.53 7.01 -29.14
C LEU A 153 -0.38 6.73 -28.16
N LEU A 154 0.78 7.34 -28.41
CA LEU A 154 1.97 7.11 -27.61
C LEU A 154 1.91 7.82 -26.25
N ARG A 155 1.29 9.01 -26.18
CA ARG A 155 0.95 9.64 -24.89
C ARG A 155 0.00 8.76 -24.07
N ARG A 156 -1.01 8.18 -24.71
CA ARG A 156 -1.96 7.25 -24.07
C ARG A 156 -1.30 5.94 -23.65
N PHE A 157 -0.28 5.47 -24.36
CA PHE A 157 0.52 4.31 -23.97
C PHE A 157 1.34 4.53 -22.70
N PHE A 158 1.91 5.73 -22.51
CA PHE A 158 2.74 6.03 -21.34
C PHE A 158 1.95 6.37 -20.06
N MET A 159 0.68 6.77 -20.18
CA MET A 159 -0.13 7.14 -19.01
C MET A 159 -0.28 5.98 -18.00
N PRO A 160 -0.67 4.75 -18.39
CA PRO A 160 -0.85 3.64 -17.45
C PRO A 160 0.44 3.14 -16.81
N LEU A 161 1.59 3.35 -17.47
CA LEU A 161 2.90 3.01 -16.92
C LEU A 161 3.17 3.74 -15.57
N ARG A 162 2.46 4.86 -15.33
CA ARG A 162 2.53 5.64 -14.10
C ARG A 162 1.70 5.08 -12.94
N ASP A 163 0.89 4.05 -13.08
CA ASP A 163 0.04 3.60 -11.97
C ASP A 163 0.32 2.15 -11.52
N LEU A 164 1.21 1.43 -12.23
CA LEU A 164 1.39 -0.01 -12.07
C LEU A 164 1.93 -0.44 -10.69
N SER A 165 2.86 0.31 -10.10
CA SER A 165 3.50 -0.05 -8.82
C SER A 165 2.63 0.22 -7.58
N ALA A 166 1.79 1.26 -7.63
CA ALA A 166 0.82 1.53 -6.56
C ALA A 166 -0.16 0.36 -6.44
N LYS A 167 -0.68 -0.11 -7.57
CA LYS A 167 -1.62 -1.23 -7.64
C LYS A 167 -1.01 -2.56 -7.20
N TYR A 168 0.28 -2.80 -7.50
CA TYR A 168 1.00 -3.98 -7.00
C TYR A 168 1.09 -3.99 -5.46
N SER A 169 1.28 -2.82 -4.84
CA SER A 169 1.32 -2.70 -3.38
C SER A 169 -0.02 -3.05 -2.73
N VAL A 170 -1.12 -2.59 -3.34
CA VAL A 170 -2.49 -2.90 -2.90
C VAL A 170 -2.74 -4.42 -2.99
N MET A 171 -2.37 -5.05 -4.11
CA MET A 171 -2.47 -6.51 -4.24
C MET A 171 -1.75 -7.25 -3.11
N GLN A 172 -0.51 -6.88 -2.79
CA GLN A 172 0.24 -7.52 -1.70
C GLN A 172 -0.45 -7.34 -0.34
N SER A 173 -0.92 -6.12 0.00
CA SER A 173 -1.60 -5.89 1.28
C SER A 173 -2.92 -6.65 1.39
N SER A 174 -3.62 -6.80 0.28
CA SER A 174 -4.90 -7.50 0.23
C SER A 174 -4.70 -9.01 0.33
N MET A 175 -3.67 -9.57 -0.32
CA MET A 175 -3.27 -10.97 -0.14
C MET A 175 -2.95 -11.29 1.32
N ALA A 176 -2.14 -10.47 1.99
CA ALA A 176 -1.81 -10.66 3.40
C ALA A 176 -3.03 -10.50 4.33
N SER A 177 -3.97 -9.63 3.97
CA SER A 177 -5.23 -9.47 4.70
C SER A 177 -6.14 -10.69 4.53
N SER A 178 -6.23 -11.23 3.30
CA SER A 178 -6.98 -12.46 3.02
C SER A 178 -6.40 -13.66 3.76
N GLU A 179 -5.08 -13.79 3.81
CA GLU A 179 -4.41 -14.88 4.53
C GLU A 179 -4.83 -14.91 6.01
N ARG A 180 -4.86 -13.75 6.69
CA ARG A 180 -5.34 -13.67 8.08
C ARG A 180 -6.82 -14.03 8.24
N ILE A 181 -7.66 -13.65 7.27
CA ILE A 181 -9.09 -14.00 7.30
C ILE A 181 -9.25 -15.52 7.20
N PHE A 182 -8.56 -16.16 6.26
CA PHE A 182 -8.60 -17.61 6.13
C PHE A 182 -8.01 -18.31 7.35
N GLN A 183 -6.88 -17.85 7.88
CA GLN A 183 -6.33 -18.37 9.14
C GLN A 183 -7.35 -18.30 10.29
N LEU A 184 -8.09 -17.20 10.42
CA LEU A 184 -9.11 -17.06 11.47
C LEU A 184 -10.32 -17.97 11.23
N LEU A 185 -10.77 -18.13 9.97
CA LEU A 185 -11.86 -19.03 9.62
C LEU A 185 -11.50 -20.50 9.82
N ASP A 186 -10.24 -20.85 9.57
CA ASP A 186 -9.69 -22.20 9.75
C ASP A 186 -9.20 -22.44 11.19
N THR A 187 -9.26 -21.42 12.07
CA THR A 187 -8.91 -21.58 13.47
C THR A 187 -9.96 -22.44 14.16
N GLU A 188 -9.57 -23.66 14.53
CA GLU A 188 -10.40 -24.52 15.35
C GLU A 188 -10.64 -23.90 16.74
N PRO A 189 -11.89 -23.87 17.23
CA PRO A 189 -12.18 -23.43 18.58
C PRO A 189 -11.41 -24.28 19.60
N ALA A 190 -10.75 -23.63 20.55
CA ALA A 190 -10.04 -24.32 21.63
C ALA A 190 -10.97 -25.12 22.55
N VAL A 191 -12.25 -24.75 22.60
CA VAL A 191 -13.30 -25.47 23.32
C VAL A 191 -14.30 -25.98 22.29
N GLN A 192 -14.34 -27.30 22.11
CA GLN A 192 -15.27 -27.96 21.21
C GLN A 192 -16.26 -28.80 22.02
N ASP A 193 -17.50 -28.86 21.56
CA ASP A 193 -18.49 -29.75 22.11
C ASP A 193 -18.07 -31.21 21.88
N ARG A 194 -18.30 -32.05 22.90
CA ARG A 194 -18.02 -33.50 22.77
C ARG A 194 -19.01 -34.12 21.77
N PRO A 195 -18.62 -35.18 21.04
CA PRO A 195 -19.54 -35.91 20.17
C PRO A 195 -20.79 -36.36 20.94
N GLY A 196 -21.98 -35.99 20.46
CA GLY A 196 -23.26 -36.26 21.13
C GLY A 196 -23.67 -35.26 22.22
N ALA A 197 -23.00 -34.11 22.32
CA ALA A 197 -23.43 -33.03 23.19
C ALA A 197 -24.87 -32.61 22.87
N ILE A 198 -25.73 -32.63 23.89
CA ILE A 198 -27.11 -32.17 23.78
C ILE A 198 -27.17 -30.65 24.03
N PRO A 199 -27.87 -29.88 23.17
CA PRO A 199 -28.08 -28.46 23.42
C PRO A 199 -28.74 -28.26 24.79
N PHE A 200 -28.20 -27.36 25.60
CA PHE A 200 -28.84 -27.01 26.86
C PHE A 200 -30.18 -26.32 26.56
N SER A 201 -31.29 -26.98 26.88
CA SER A 201 -32.63 -26.38 26.85
C SER A 201 -33.16 -26.26 28.27
N PRO A 202 -33.54 -25.05 28.73
CA PRO A 202 -34.13 -24.85 30.06
C PRO A 202 -35.37 -25.71 30.31
N SER A 203 -36.11 -26.07 29.26
CA SER A 203 -37.32 -26.89 29.33
C SER A 203 -37.07 -28.41 29.27
N ALA A 204 -35.86 -28.85 28.87
CA ALA A 204 -35.52 -30.27 28.73
C ALA A 204 -34.97 -30.91 30.02
N ALA A 205 -34.76 -30.13 31.09
CA ALA A 205 -34.30 -30.65 32.39
C ALA A 205 -34.94 -29.90 33.58
N PRO A 206 -36.24 -30.11 33.86
CA PRO A 206 -36.89 -29.54 35.04
C PRO A 206 -36.24 -30.14 36.31
N GLY A 207 -35.57 -29.29 37.11
CA GLY A 207 -35.00 -29.70 38.41
C GLY A 207 -33.48 -29.54 38.58
N ARG A 208 -32.73 -29.15 37.54
CA ARG A 208 -31.32 -28.76 37.72
C ARG A 208 -31.25 -27.43 38.48
N ARG A 209 -31.10 -27.50 39.81
CA ARG A 209 -30.64 -26.37 40.63
C ARG A 209 -29.22 -26.07 40.14
N GLY A 210 -28.96 -24.88 39.60
CA GLY A 210 -27.65 -24.47 39.05
C GLY A 210 -26.54 -24.39 40.09
N ARG A 211 -26.29 -25.49 40.81
CA ARG A 211 -25.20 -25.65 41.76
C ARG A 211 -23.91 -25.72 40.96
N VAL A 212 -23.01 -24.78 41.23
CA VAL A 212 -21.67 -24.71 40.66
C VAL A 212 -20.70 -25.07 41.78
N GLU A 213 -19.76 -25.96 41.50
CA GLU A 213 -18.73 -26.39 42.43
C GLU A 213 -17.40 -26.41 41.69
N PHE A 214 -16.37 -25.84 42.31
CA PHE A 214 -15.02 -25.79 41.78
C PHE A 214 -14.15 -26.73 42.62
N GLU A 215 -13.58 -27.75 42.00
CA GLU A 215 -12.73 -28.72 42.68
C GLU A 215 -11.31 -28.67 42.10
N ASN A 216 -10.33 -28.26 42.91
CA ASN A 216 -8.90 -28.25 42.57
C ASN A 216 -8.55 -27.57 41.24
N VAL A 217 -9.22 -26.45 40.92
CA VAL A 217 -9.00 -25.69 39.69
C VAL A 217 -7.85 -24.70 39.86
N TRP A 218 -6.88 -24.75 38.94
CA TRP A 218 -5.80 -23.77 38.82
C TRP A 218 -5.89 -23.12 37.43
N PHE A 219 -5.78 -21.80 37.38
CA PHE A 219 -5.88 -21.03 36.14
C PHE A 219 -4.86 -19.89 36.16
N ALA A 220 -4.21 -19.67 35.02
CA ALA A 220 -3.38 -18.51 34.77
C ALA A 220 -3.65 -18.03 33.34
N TYR A 221 -3.60 -16.72 33.13
CA TYR A 221 -3.71 -16.16 31.79
C TYR A 221 -2.45 -16.48 30.97
N ALA A 222 -2.62 -16.88 29.71
CA ALA A 222 -1.50 -17.10 28.80
C ALA A 222 -0.73 -15.79 28.60
N GLY A 223 0.51 -15.75 29.11
CA GLY A 223 1.37 -14.56 29.16
C GLY A 223 2.17 -14.45 30.46
N ASP A 224 1.73 -15.13 31.52
CA ASP A 224 2.33 -15.09 32.87
C ASP A 224 3.27 -16.27 33.17
N GLN A 225 3.56 -17.10 32.16
CA GLN A 225 4.52 -18.21 32.31
C GLN A 225 5.96 -17.68 32.18
N GLY A 226 6.44 -16.97 33.19
CA GLY A 226 7.85 -16.56 33.24
C GLY A 226 8.33 -15.64 34.36
N GLU A 227 7.46 -15.00 35.16
CA GLU A 227 7.95 -14.27 36.35
C GLU A 227 7.87 -15.16 37.59
N GLN A 228 8.90 -15.98 37.74
CA GLN A 228 9.28 -16.53 39.03
C GLN A 228 9.71 -15.35 39.92
N THR A 229 8.75 -14.79 40.65
CA THR A 229 9.01 -13.79 41.68
C THR A 229 9.61 -14.51 42.87
N ASP A 230 10.95 -14.56 42.93
CA ASP A 230 11.69 -14.90 44.14
C ASP A 230 11.54 -13.74 45.14
N TRP A 231 10.66 -13.92 46.12
CA TRP A 231 10.69 -13.23 47.41
C TRP A 231 10.63 -14.26 48.53
#